data_AF-A0A060CGH6-F1
#
_entry.id   AF-A0A060CGH6-F1
#
_cell.length_a   1.000
_cell.length_b   1.000
_cell.length_c   1.000
_cell.angle_alpha   90.00
_cell.angle_beta   90.00
_cell.angle_gamma   90.00
#
_symmetry.space_group_name_H-M   'P 1'
#
loop_
_entity.id
_entity.type
_entity.pdbx_description
1 polymer ?
#
loop_
_entity_poly.entity_id
_entity_poly.type
_entity_poly.pdbx_seq_one_letter_code
_entity_poly.pdbx_strand_id
1 'polypeptide(L)'
;MRSLFVSPTPGGFADGAYAIAPSQGYEPYFLILRSRVPWYDERFRGYGRDKIVHVAHVIAEGTRFFALPEGFAVHVPHPRTVTFKATKDLGQWDKLKTLYMNVLKELKRGTFVPMTTLRQGLCTNDAL
;
A
#
# COMPACT_ATOMS: atom_id res chain seq x y z
N MET A 1 11.01 12.58 4.84
CA MET A 1 9.93 11.73 4.25
C MET A 1 8.74 11.82 5.20
N ARG A 2 7.53 12.16 4.72
CA ARG A 2 6.36 12.47 5.58
C ARG A 2 5.52 11.21 5.81
N SER A 3 5.15 10.92 7.06
CA SER A 3 4.24 9.82 7.42
C SER A 3 2.77 10.25 7.40
N LEU A 4 1.88 9.30 7.08
CA LEU A 4 0.48 9.55 6.78
C LEU A 4 -0.48 8.72 7.65
N PHE A 5 -1.67 9.24 7.88
CA PHE A 5 -2.72 8.64 8.70
C PHE A 5 -4.05 8.56 7.95
N VAL A 6 -4.89 7.58 8.31
CA VAL A 6 -6.23 7.35 7.77
C VAL A 6 -7.25 7.28 8.93
N SER A 7 -8.33 8.07 8.90
CA SER A 7 -9.41 8.05 9.92
C SER A 7 -10.82 7.92 9.30
N PRO A 8 -11.75 7.15 9.92
CA PRO A 8 -13.15 7.05 9.50
C PRO A 8 -14.17 7.88 10.34
N THR A 9 -13.77 8.67 11.34
CA THR A 9 -14.73 9.38 12.23
C THR A 9 -14.49 10.89 12.36
N PRO A 10 -15.56 11.71 12.53
CA PRO A 10 -15.48 13.14 12.77
C PRO A 10 -15.17 13.40 14.26
N GLY A 11 -13.96 13.08 14.67
CA GLY A 11 -13.36 13.49 15.94
C GLY A 11 -11.94 13.94 15.60
N GLY A 12 -11.62 15.20 15.96
CA GLY A 12 -10.53 15.99 15.38
C GLY A 12 -9.22 15.23 15.19
N PHE A 13 -8.61 15.45 14.03
CA PHE A 13 -7.23 15.04 13.78
C PHE A 13 -6.31 15.63 14.85
N ALA A 14 -5.15 14.99 15.09
CA ALA A 14 -4.06 15.64 15.83
C ALA A 14 -3.86 17.07 15.28
N ASP A 15 -3.68 18.05 16.17
CA ASP A 15 -3.54 19.45 15.79
C ASP A 15 -2.54 19.60 14.63
N GLY A 16 -2.98 20.18 13.52
CA GLY A 16 -2.16 20.43 12.33
C GLY A 16 -2.12 19.34 11.26
N ALA A 17 -2.82 18.20 11.41
CA ALA A 17 -2.91 17.25 10.29
C ALA A 17 -3.64 17.85 9.08
N TYR A 18 -3.16 17.56 7.87
CA TYR A 18 -3.74 18.13 6.65
C TYR A 18 -3.94 17.06 5.57
N ALA A 19 -5.00 17.22 4.78
CA ALA A 19 -5.35 16.29 3.72
C ALA A 19 -4.30 16.31 2.61
N ILE A 20 -4.02 15.13 2.04
CA ILE A 20 -3.17 15.00 0.86
C ILE A 20 -3.94 14.32 -0.27
N ALA A 21 -3.57 14.66 -1.51
CA ALA A 21 -4.02 13.96 -2.70
C ALA A 21 -2.86 13.05 -3.19
N PRO A 22 -2.94 11.73 -2.99
CA PRO A 22 -1.90 10.82 -3.44
C PRO A 22 -1.81 10.81 -4.98
N SER A 23 -0.58 10.81 -5.51
CA SER A 23 -0.34 10.60 -6.93
C SER A 23 -0.14 9.12 -7.27
N GLN A 24 -0.20 8.77 -8.55
CA GLN A 24 0.11 7.40 -8.96
C GLN A 24 1.59 7.07 -8.68
N GLY A 25 1.86 5.90 -8.09
CA GLY A 25 3.21 5.50 -7.69
C GLY A 25 3.65 6.06 -6.34
N TYR A 26 2.73 6.64 -5.57
CA TYR A 26 2.98 7.13 -4.23
C TYR A 26 3.30 5.98 -3.26
N GLU A 27 4.44 6.06 -2.56
CA GLU A 27 4.90 5.07 -1.56
C GLU A 27 5.11 5.71 -0.18
N PRO A 28 4.04 6.02 0.55
CA PRO A 28 4.14 6.57 1.89
C PRO A 28 4.37 5.50 2.96
N TYR A 29 4.88 5.93 4.10
CA TYR A 29 4.66 5.21 5.37
C TYR A 29 3.34 5.70 5.94
N PHE A 30 2.38 4.81 6.17
CA PHE A 30 1.07 5.19 6.66
C PHE A 30 0.52 4.24 7.72
N LEU A 31 -0.40 4.75 8.53
CA LEU A 31 -1.17 4.00 9.51
C LEU A 31 -2.62 3.88 9.03
N ILE A 32 -3.18 2.69 9.17
CA ILE A 32 -4.55 2.36 8.81
C ILE A 32 -5.10 1.31 9.79
N LEU A 33 -6.40 1.38 10.09
CA LEU A 33 -7.05 0.39 10.95
C LEU A 33 -6.95 -1.01 10.33
N ARG A 34 -6.62 -2.01 11.15
CA ARG A 34 -6.52 -3.42 10.73
C ARG A 34 -7.79 -3.94 10.06
N SER A 35 -8.96 -3.48 10.51
CA SER A 35 -10.25 -3.86 9.93
C SER A 35 -10.55 -3.19 8.57
N ARG A 36 -9.73 -2.23 8.14
CA ARG A 36 -9.92 -1.44 6.91
C ARG A 36 -8.78 -1.62 5.90
N VAL A 37 -7.69 -2.25 6.29
CA VAL A 37 -6.54 -2.47 5.39
C VAL A 37 -6.83 -3.66 4.47
N PRO A 38 -6.81 -3.47 3.13
CA PRO A 38 -6.90 -4.60 2.22
C PRO A 38 -5.62 -5.44 2.30
N TRP A 39 -5.74 -6.71 1.90
CA TRP A 39 -4.58 -7.59 1.81
C TRP A 39 -3.63 -7.18 0.70
N TYR A 40 -2.35 -7.49 0.88
CA TYR A 40 -1.37 -7.42 -0.20
C TYR A 40 -1.65 -8.50 -1.24
N ASP A 41 -1.32 -8.20 -2.50
CA ASP A 41 -1.39 -9.17 -3.58
C ASP A 41 -0.07 -9.94 -3.67
N GLU A 42 -0.10 -11.21 -3.27
CA GLU A 42 1.08 -12.07 -3.14
C GLU A 42 1.74 -12.41 -4.47
N ARG A 43 1.14 -12.05 -5.61
CA ARG A 43 1.78 -12.14 -6.94
C ARG A 43 2.94 -11.15 -7.08
N PHE A 44 2.94 -10.04 -6.32
CA PHE A 44 4.01 -9.04 -6.34
C PHE A 44 5.21 -9.49 -5.50
N ARG A 45 5.94 -10.49 -6.02
CA ARG A 45 7.17 -11.03 -5.41
C ARG A 45 8.40 -10.39 -6.02
N GLY A 46 9.52 -10.41 -5.29
CA GLY A 46 10.78 -9.82 -5.73
C GLY A 46 10.90 -8.36 -5.30
N TYR A 47 11.60 -7.54 -6.08
CA TYR A 47 11.85 -6.14 -5.73
C TYR A 47 10.82 -5.20 -6.35
N GLY A 48 10.04 -4.56 -5.48
CA GLY A 48 9.23 -3.38 -5.78
C GLY A 48 7.83 -3.67 -6.31
N ARG A 49 7.05 -2.58 -6.42
CA ARG A 49 5.64 -2.52 -6.85
C ARG A 49 4.60 -3.12 -5.90
N ASP A 50 5.02 -3.90 -4.91
CA ASP A 50 4.19 -4.42 -3.82
C ASP A 50 3.53 -3.28 -3.01
N LYS A 51 4.29 -2.24 -2.67
CA LYS A 51 3.76 -1.10 -1.90
C LYS A 51 2.84 -0.20 -2.72
N ILE A 52 3.24 0.19 -3.93
CA ILE A 52 2.42 1.08 -4.77
C ILE A 52 1.08 0.46 -5.15
N VAL A 53 1.03 -0.86 -5.39
CA VAL A 53 -0.21 -1.53 -5.77
C VAL A 53 -1.15 -1.62 -4.58
N HIS A 54 -0.61 -1.91 -3.39
CA HIS A 54 -1.37 -1.91 -2.14
C HIS A 54 -1.94 -0.53 -1.81
N VAL A 55 -1.13 0.53 -1.93
CA VAL A 55 -1.59 1.92 -1.74
C VAL A 55 -2.64 2.30 -2.77
N ALA A 56 -2.47 1.91 -4.04
CA ALA A 56 -3.49 2.13 -5.08
C ALA A 56 -4.81 1.42 -4.74
N HIS A 57 -4.75 0.21 -4.17
CA HIS A 57 -5.95 -0.49 -3.69
C HIS A 57 -6.60 0.25 -2.51
N VAL A 58 -5.83 0.65 -1.51
CA VAL A 58 -6.33 1.46 -0.37
C VAL A 58 -7.06 2.72 -0.85
N ILE A 59 -6.49 3.43 -1.84
CA ILE A 59 -7.11 4.62 -2.44
C ILE A 59 -8.42 4.27 -3.16
N ALA A 60 -8.44 3.17 -3.92
CA ALA A 60 -9.64 2.72 -4.65
C ALA A 60 -10.80 2.34 -3.72
N GLU A 61 -10.50 1.88 -2.49
CA GLU A 61 -11.51 1.62 -1.44
C GLU A 61 -12.06 2.92 -0.79
N GLY A 62 -11.70 4.11 -1.32
CA GLY A 62 -12.21 5.39 -0.85
C GLY A 62 -11.48 5.97 0.37
N THR A 63 -10.30 5.43 0.69
CA THR A 63 -9.49 5.91 1.81
C THR A 63 -8.91 7.29 1.53
N ARG A 64 -9.09 8.22 2.49
CA ARG A 64 -8.47 9.55 2.48
C ARG A 64 -7.20 9.55 3.32
N PHE A 65 -6.18 10.22 2.81
CA PHE A 65 -4.87 10.32 3.44
C PHE A 65 -4.66 11.70 4.07
N PHE A 66 -4.11 11.72 5.28
CA PHE A 66 -3.77 12.94 6.02
C PHE A 66 -2.33 12.87 6.49
N ALA A 67 -1.54 13.91 6.24
CA ALA A 67 -0.16 13.98 6.71
C ALA A 67 -0.11 14.47 8.15
N LEU A 68 0.73 13.84 8.96
CA LEU A 68 1.01 14.26 10.33
C LEU A 68 2.32 15.07 10.32
N PRO A 69 2.28 16.40 10.61
CA PRO A 69 3.50 17.22 10.60
C PRO A 69 4.55 16.76 11.60
N GLU A 70 4.10 16.33 12.79
CA GLU A 70 4.96 15.87 13.88
C GLU A 70 5.28 14.37 13.81
N GLY A 71 4.68 13.64 12.86
CA GLY A 71 4.99 12.25 12.60
C GLY A 71 6.07 12.14 11.52
N PHE A 72 7.15 11.42 11.80
CA PHE A 72 8.18 11.14 10.80
C PHE A 72 8.66 9.69 10.84
N ALA A 73 9.02 9.18 9.65
CA ALA A 73 9.73 7.93 9.49
C ALA A 73 11.18 8.25 9.07
N VAL A 74 12.15 7.60 9.73
CA VAL A 74 13.57 7.75 9.42
C VAL A 74 14.00 6.61 8.51
N HIS A 75 14.47 6.95 7.31
CA HIS A 75 15.14 6.00 6.43
C HIS A 75 16.63 5.97 6.78
N VAL A 76 17.09 4.86 7.35
CA VAL A 76 18.51 4.66 7.67
C VAL A 76 19.24 4.23 6.40
N PRO A 77 20.36 4.89 6.01
CA PRO A 77 21.13 4.49 4.84
C PRO A 77 21.53 3.01 4.91
N HIS A 78 21.30 2.28 3.83
CA HIS A 78 21.64 0.86 3.73
C HIS A 78 22.09 0.51 2.31
N PRO A 79 22.89 -0.56 2.14
CA PRO A 79 23.26 -1.05 0.81
C PRO A 79 22.02 -1.44 -0.01
N ARG A 80 22.13 -1.41 -1.33
CA ARG A 80 21.08 -1.96 -2.20
C ARG A 80 20.93 -3.45 -1.95
N THR A 81 19.68 -3.91 -1.88
CA THR A 81 19.40 -5.35 -1.74
C THR A 81 19.78 -6.13 -2.98
N VAL A 82 20.27 -7.35 -2.76
CA VAL A 82 20.58 -8.34 -3.81
C VAL A 82 19.35 -8.68 -4.65
N THR A 83 18.14 -8.59 -4.07
CA THR A 83 16.89 -8.90 -4.77
C THR A 83 16.58 -7.92 -5.89
N PHE A 84 17.10 -6.69 -5.83
CA PHE A 84 16.93 -5.71 -6.92
C PHE A 84 17.54 -6.22 -8.23
N LYS A 85 18.78 -6.70 -8.16
CA LYS A 85 19.48 -7.26 -9.31
C LYS A 85 18.81 -8.53 -9.79
N ALA A 86 18.53 -9.47 -8.86
CA ALA A 86 17.88 -10.73 -9.21
C ALA A 86 16.51 -10.53 -9.90
N THR A 87 15.70 -9.56 -9.44
CA THR A 87 14.40 -9.25 -10.05
C THR A 87 14.54 -8.78 -11.51
N LYS A 88 15.63 -8.08 -11.84
CA LYS A 88 15.91 -7.65 -13.21
C LYS A 88 16.43 -8.82 -14.05
N ASP A 89 17.45 -9.52 -13.55
CA ASP A 89 18.13 -10.59 -14.28
C ASP A 89 17.17 -11.75 -14.64
N LEU A 90 16.17 -12.01 -13.78
CA LEU A 90 15.13 -13.03 -14.01
C LEU A 90 13.95 -12.55 -14.88
N GLY A 91 14.01 -11.33 -15.42
CA GLY A 91 12.91 -10.71 -16.19
C GLY A 91 11.64 -10.45 -15.37
N GLN A 92 11.71 -10.56 -14.04
CA GLN A 92 10.57 -10.37 -13.15
C GLN A 92 10.14 -8.91 -13.10
N TRP A 93 11.06 -7.97 -13.33
CA TRP A 93 10.76 -6.54 -13.42
C TRP A 93 9.64 -6.22 -14.41
N ASP A 94 9.71 -6.77 -15.62
CA ASP A 94 8.71 -6.54 -16.67
C ASP A 94 7.40 -7.27 -16.39
N LYS A 95 7.48 -8.48 -15.81
CA LYS A 95 6.29 -9.21 -15.34
C LYS A 95 5.52 -8.42 -14.30
N LEU A 96 6.21 -7.88 -13.29
CA LEU A 96 5.62 -7.04 -12.24
C LEU A 96 5.04 -5.74 -12.81
N LYS A 97 5.70 -5.13 -13.81
CA LYS A 97 5.18 -3.95 -14.50
C LYS A 97 3.87 -4.27 -15.23
N THR A 98 3.82 -5.36 -15.99
CA THR A 98 2.60 -5.78 -16.70
C THR A 98 1.48 -6.09 -15.72
N LEU A 99 1.77 -6.83 -14.65
CA LEU A 99 0.81 -7.14 -13.59
C LEU A 99 0.27 -5.86 -12.94
N TYR A 100 1.14 -4.92 -12.57
CA TYR A 100 0.76 -3.63 -12.01
C TYR A 100 -0.22 -2.87 -12.92
N MET A 101 0.06 -2.80 -14.22
CA MET A 101 -0.83 -2.12 -15.16
C MET A 101 -2.19 -2.79 -15.29
N ASN A 102 -2.26 -4.12 -15.19
CA ASN A 102 -3.52 -4.85 -15.20
C ASN A 102 -4.33 -4.59 -13.92
N VAL A 103 -3.67 -4.61 -12.77
CA VAL A 103 -4.30 -4.28 -11.48
C VAL A 103 -4.86 -2.86 -11.47
N LEU A 104 -4.12 -1.87 -11.99
CA LEU A 104 -4.65 -0.51 -12.10
C LEU A 104 -5.92 -0.43 -12.96
N LYS A 105 -6.04 -1.24 -14.01
CA LYS A 105 -7.26 -1.32 -14.83
C LYS A 105 -8.40 -1.99 -14.07
N GLU A 106 -8.12 -3.05 -13.32
CA GLU A 106 -9.09 -3.74 -12.47
C GLU A 106 -9.61 -2.85 -11.34
N LEU A 107 -8.73 -2.12 -10.66
CA LEU A 107 -9.08 -1.14 -9.63
C LEU A 107 -10.00 -0.05 -10.20
N LYS A 108 -9.67 0.51 -11.37
CA LYS A 108 -10.53 1.49 -12.06
C LYS A 108 -11.92 0.96 -12.40
N ARG A 109 -12.05 -0.35 -12.61
CA ARG A 109 -13.34 -1.02 -12.88
C ARG A 109 -14.04 -1.51 -11.61
N GLY A 110 -13.40 -1.43 -10.44
CA GLY A 110 -13.91 -2.00 -9.19
C GLY A 110 -13.90 -3.54 -9.17
N THR A 111 -13.08 -4.19 -9.99
CA THR A 111 -13.06 -5.67 -10.13
C THR A 111 -11.81 -6.32 -9.53
N PHE A 112 -10.93 -5.55 -8.89
CA PHE A 112 -9.68 -6.08 -8.35
C PHE A 112 -9.92 -6.85 -7.06
N VAL A 113 -9.32 -8.05 -6.97
CA VAL A 113 -9.26 -8.84 -5.74
C VAL A 113 -7.79 -9.28 -5.57
N PRO A 114 -7.14 -8.94 -4.44
CA PRO A 114 -5.76 -9.34 -4.21
C PRO A 114 -5.67 -10.87 -4.08
N MET A 115 -4.66 -11.46 -4.72
CA MET A 115 -4.40 -12.89 -4.55
C MET A 115 -3.66 -13.12 -3.25
N THR A 116 -4.26 -13.90 -2.35
CA THR A 116 -3.69 -14.25 -1.05
C THR A 116 -3.70 -15.75 -0.86
N THR A 117 -2.70 -16.30 -0.17
CA THR A 117 -2.65 -17.72 0.22
C THR A 117 -3.37 -17.97 1.54
N LEU A 118 -3.69 -16.91 2.28
CA LEU A 118 -4.53 -16.97 3.47
C LEU A 118 -5.95 -17.37 3.07
N ARG A 119 -6.40 -18.55 3.54
CA ARG A 119 -7.82 -18.94 3.45
C ARG A 119 -8.67 -17.86 4.11
N GLN A 120 -9.82 -17.55 3.52
CA GLN A 120 -10.85 -16.70 4.15
C GLN A 120 -11.05 -17.15 5.60
N GLY A 121 -10.77 -16.28 6.58
CA GLY A 121 -10.95 -16.59 8.01
C GLY A 121 -9.87 -16.11 8.98
N LEU A 122 -8.67 -15.71 8.53
CA LEU A 122 -7.58 -15.37 9.47
C LEU A 122 -7.64 -13.96 10.11
N CYS A 123 -8.68 -13.19 9.77
CA CYS A 123 -9.03 -11.91 10.42
C CYS A 123 -10.57 -11.72 10.45
N THR A 124 -11.36 -12.71 10.88
CA THR A 124 -12.74 -12.42 11.30
C THR A 124 -12.68 -11.66 12.62
N ASN A 125 -13.66 -10.77 12.86
CA ASN A 125 -13.73 -9.96 14.09
C ASN A 125 -14.09 -10.79 15.33
N ASP A 126 -14.05 -12.13 15.26
CA ASP A 126 -14.45 -13.05 16.33
C ASP A 126 -13.36 -13.22 17.41
N ALA A 127 -12.29 -12.43 17.34
CA ALA A 127 -11.19 -12.45 18.31
C ALA A 127 -10.76 -11.03 18.68
N LEU A 128 -11.63 -10.28 19.35
CA LEU A 128 -11.31 -9.22 20.32
C LEU A 128 -12.38 -9.20 21.42
#